data_AF-A0A6G0Q8H1-F1
#
_entry.id   AF-A0A6G0Q8H1-F1
#
_cell.length_a   1.000
_cell.length_b   1.000
_cell.length_c   1.000
_cell.angle_alpha   90.00
_cell.angle_beta   90.00
_cell.angle_gamma   90.00
#
_symmetry.space_group_name_H-M   'P 1'
#
loop_
_entity.id
_entity.type
_entity.pdbx_description
1 polymer ?
#
loop_
_entity_poly.entity_id
_entity_poly.type
_entity_poly.pdbx_seq_one_letter_code
_entity_poly.pdbx_strand_id
1 'polypeptide(L)'
;MRLCTSDGQDWSYQGASELVAEVAQPLVAHYEAWKLGYHDKQNHAINLVMDGRGTGKSRMLDEMKGLLCEAAKQSQQQELVERMENAYVFRVTFEDGTCTTGNLLDSKCPEFDVSYRMLYQLAKDRIEWPQFVDRLVESYPSLRLRIETVMEILATLEKVDNMKNMTVILCVDGLQKLNNDGTMAHDSGSPTKLWDVSIES
;
A
#
# COMPACT_ATOMS: atom_id res chain seq x y z
N MET A 1 -1.15 -0.33 13.02
CA MET A 1 0.09 0.46 13.18
C MET A 1 -0.16 1.80 12.54
N ARG A 2 0.17 2.92 13.20
CA ARG A 2 0.18 4.24 12.56
C ARG A 2 1.56 4.48 11.97
N LEU A 3 1.64 5.23 10.87
CA LEU A 3 2.89 5.65 10.26
C LEU A 3 3.44 6.90 10.97
N CYS A 4 2.57 7.83 11.35
CA CYS A 4 2.93 8.98 12.16
C CYS A 4 2.95 8.59 13.64
N THR A 5 4.13 8.67 14.26
CA THR A 5 4.38 8.36 15.68
C THR A 5 4.84 9.57 16.50
N SER A 6 4.90 10.75 15.88
CA SER A 6 5.27 11.99 16.56
C SER A 6 4.09 12.59 17.34
N ASP A 7 4.34 13.63 18.13
CA ASP A 7 3.31 14.32 18.93
C ASP A 7 2.12 14.83 18.10
N GLY A 8 2.33 15.04 16.80
CA GLY A 8 1.28 15.44 15.86
C GLY A 8 0.32 14.31 15.44
N GLN A 9 0.52 13.07 15.89
CA GLN A 9 -0.32 11.92 15.50
C GLN A 9 -1.79 12.03 15.96
N ASP A 10 -2.04 12.75 17.05
CA ASP A 10 -3.37 12.87 17.67
C ASP A 10 -4.02 14.24 17.41
N TRP A 11 -3.34 15.12 16.67
CA TRP A 11 -3.91 16.41 16.28
C TRP A 11 -5.05 16.20 15.28
N SER A 12 -6.01 17.10 15.23
CA SER A 12 -7.03 17.07 14.17
C SER A 12 -6.35 17.24 12.81
N TYR A 13 -6.67 16.36 11.85
CA TYR A 13 -6.11 16.44 10.51
C TYR A 13 -6.65 17.67 9.78
N GLN A 14 -5.74 18.50 9.25
CA GLN A 14 -6.08 19.74 8.55
C GLN A 14 -6.13 19.51 7.04
N GLY A 15 -6.98 20.25 6.33
CA GLY A 15 -7.10 20.16 4.86
C GLY A 15 -7.91 18.96 4.36
N ALA A 16 -8.58 18.24 5.27
CA ALA A 16 -9.37 17.05 4.91
C ALA A 16 -10.48 17.39 3.91
N SER A 17 -11.23 18.46 4.15
CA SER A 17 -12.37 18.87 3.31
C SER A 17 -11.97 19.15 1.86
N GLU A 18 -10.88 19.91 1.69
CA GLU A 18 -10.35 20.31 0.40
C GLU A 18 -9.84 19.08 -0.35
N LEU A 19 -9.05 18.24 0.33
CA LEU A 19 -8.50 17.04 -0.28
C LEU A 19 -9.60 16.03 -0.63
N VAL A 20 -10.62 15.86 0.21
CA VAL A 20 -11.77 15.01 -0.07
C VAL A 20 -12.48 15.45 -1.35
N ALA A 21 -12.67 16.77 -1.55
CA ALA A 21 -13.29 17.29 -2.76
C ALA A 21 -12.44 16.98 -4.01
N GLU A 22 -11.12 17.12 -3.92
CA GLU A 22 -10.19 16.85 -5.03
C GLU A 22 -10.14 15.34 -5.40
N VAL A 23 -10.19 14.45 -4.42
CA VAL A 23 -10.05 13.00 -4.66
C VAL A 23 -11.38 12.30 -4.98
N ALA A 24 -12.53 12.94 -4.75
CA ALA A 24 -13.85 12.34 -4.98
C ALA A 24 -14.09 11.95 -6.44
N GLN A 25 -13.88 12.88 -7.38
CA GLN A 25 -14.12 12.58 -8.80
C GLN A 25 -13.14 11.52 -9.35
N PRO A 26 -11.81 11.57 -9.09
CA PRO A 26 -10.89 10.51 -9.48
C PRO A 26 -11.24 9.14 -8.90
N LEU A 27 -11.66 9.08 -7.62
CA LEU A 27 -12.08 7.85 -6.98
C LEU A 27 -13.29 7.21 -7.68
N VAL A 28 -14.28 8.03 -8.04
CA VAL A 28 -15.45 7.58 -8.81
C VAL A 28 -15.04 7.07 -10.19
N ALA A 29 -14.19 7.80 -10.91
CA ALA A 29 -13.73 7.39 -12.23
C ALA A 29 -13.00 6.03 -12.17
N HIS A 30 -12.12 5.85 -11.18
CA HIS A 30 -11.43 4.59 -10.93
C HIS A 30 -12.42 3.44 -10.62
N TYR A 31 -13.43 3.72 -9.81
CA TYR A 31 -14.46 2.73 -9.46
C TYR A 31 -15.29 2.29 -10.67
N GLU A 32 -15.72 3.24 -11.51
CA GLU A 32 -16.45 2.93 -12.75
C GLU A 32 -15.58 2.09 -13.71
N ALA A 33 -14.31 2.45 -13.89
CA ALA A 33 -13.39 1.70 -14.73
C ALA A 33 -13.21 0.25 -14.23
N TRP A 34 -13.09 0.07 -12.91
CA TRP A 34 -13.04 -1.26 -12.29
C TRP A 34 -14.32 -2.07 -12.55
N LYS A 35 -15.52 -1.48 -12.38
CA LYS A 35 -16.81 -2.15 -12.67
C LYS A 35 -16.91 -2.62 -14.11
N LEU A 36 -16.35 -1.85 -15.05
CA LEU A 36 -16.32 -2.16 -16.47
C LEU A 36 -15.23 -3.17 -16.86
N GLY A 37 -14.39 -3.60 -15.92
CA GLY A 37 -13.27 -4.53 -16.15
C GLY A 37 -12.09 -3.89 -16.89
N TYR A 38 -11.99 -2.56 -16.87
CA TYR A 38 -10.88 -1.83 -17.48
C TYR A 38 -9.67 -1.90 -16.54
N HIS A 39 -8.73 -2.77 -16.89
CA HIS A 39 -7.51 -2.99 -16.11
C HIS A 39 -6.26 -2.36 -16.73
N ASP A 40 -6.43 -1.43 -17.68
CA ASP A 40 -5.28 -0.73 -18.27
C ASP A 40 -4.65 0.26 -17.27
N LYS A 41 -3.41 0.67 -17.58
CA LYS A 41 -2.61 1.54 -16.71
C LYS A 41 -3.17 2.96 -16.59
N GLN A 42 -4.00 3.40 -17.53
CA GLN A 42 -4.55 4.76 -17.53
C GLN A 42 -5.69 4.89 -16.53
N ASN A 43 -6.33 3.76 -16.19
CA ASN A 43 -7.46 3.67 -15.28
C ASN A 43 -7.07 3.30 -13.84
N HIS A 44 -5.77 3.10 -13.55
CA HIS A 44 -5.25 2.87 -12.20
C HIS A 44 -4.62 4.15 -11.66
N ALA A 45 -5.29 4.80 -10.71
CA ALA A 45 -4.82 6.05 -10.13
C ALA A 45 -3.73 5.79 -9.09
N ILE A 46 -2.55 6.36 -9.30
CA ILE A 46 -1.45 6.36 -8.33
C ILE A 46 -1.45 7.73 -7.63
N ASN A 47 -1.73 7.72 -6.32
CA ASN A 47 -1.69 8.92 -5.50
C ASN A 47 -0.29 9.10 -4.91
N LEU A 48 0.36 10.22 -5.23
CA LEU A 48 1.71 10.52 -4.78
C LEU A 48 1.70 11.69 -3.79
N VAL A 49 2.24 11.46 -2.60
CA VAL A 49 2.35 12.48 -1.53
C VAL A 49 3.80 12.92 -1.42
N MET A 50 4.11 14.12 -1.90
CA MET A 50 5.48 14.66 -1.92
C MET A 50 5.56 15.94 -1.12
N ASP A 51 6.47 15.97 -0.16
CA ASP A 51 6.73 17.17 0.64
C ASP A 51 8.01 17.01 1.48
N GLY A 52 8.46 18.08 2.11
CA GLY A 52 9.61 18.14 3.00
C GLY A 52 9.50 17.27 4.25
N ARG A 53 10.59 17.17 5.01
CA ARG A 53 10.59 16.45 6.29
C ARG A 53 9.67 17.15 7.30
N GLY A 54 8.87 16.36 8.01
CA GLY A 54 8.03 16.86 9.11
C GLY A 54 6.74 17.57 8.68
N THR A 55 6.37 17.53 7.40
CA THR A 55 5.16 18.19 6.88
C THR A 55 3.89 17.33 6.94
N GLY A 56 3.97 16.14 7.57
CA GLY A 56 2.79 15.30 7.81
C GLY A 56 2.47 14.29 6.71
N LYS A 57 3.42 13.89 5.85
CA LYS A 57 3.22 12.83 4.84
C LYS A 57 2.70 11.52 5.43
N SER A 58 3.39 10.99 6.43
CA SER A 58 2.98 9.76 7.14
C SER A 58 1.60 9.92 7.79
N ARG A 59 1.29 11.14 8.28
CA ARG A 59 -0.03 11.46 8.82
C ARG A 59 -1.11 11.45 7.75
N MET A 60 -0.87 12.05 6.58
CA MET A 60 -1.80 12.00 5.46
C MET A 60 -2.07 10.55 5.03
N LEU A 61 -1.03 9.70 4.96
CA LEU A 61 -1.21 8.29 4.68
C LEU A 61 -2.07 7.60 5.75
N ASP A 62 -1.85 7.90 7.04
CA ASP A 62 -2.71 7.41 8.13
C ASP A 62 -4.18 7.80 7.95
N GLU A 63 -4.48 8.98 7.41
CA GLU A 63 -5.85 9.45 7.19
C GLU A 63 -6.47 8.97 5.87
N MET A 64 -5.68 8.37 4.96
CA MET A 64 -6.09 8.02 3.59
C MET A 64 -7.42 7.25 3.51
N LYS A 65 -7.63 6.23 4.36
CA LYS A 65 -8.91 5.50 4.37
C LYS A 65 -10.09 6.42 4.71
N GLY A 66 -9.93 7.29 5.71
CA GLY A 66 -10.97 8.24 6.11
C GLY A 66 -11.30 9.21 4.98
N LEU A 67 -10.26 9.75 4.33
CA LEU A 67 -10.41 10.64 3.18
C LEU A 67 -11.17 9.96 2.03
N LEU A 68 -10.81 8.72 1.68
CA LEU A 68 -11.48 7.95 0.63
C LEU A 68 -12.93 7.59 1.00
N CYS A 69 -13.22 7.32 2.28
CA CYS A 69 -14.59 7.08 2.74
C CYS A 69 -15.45 8.34 2.59
N GLU A 70 -14.95 9.50 3.03
CA GLU A 70 -15.67 10.76 2.87
C GLU A 70 -15.84 11.15 1.40
N ALA A 71 -14.83 10.91 0.57
CA ALA A 71 -14.89 11.14 -0.87
C ALA A 71 -15.93 10.21 -1.54
N ALA A 72 -15.99 8.95 -1.14
CA ALA A 72 -17.00 8.01 -1.60
C ALA A 72 -18.42 8.46 -1.20
N LYS A 73 -18.62 9.00 0.01
CA LYS A 73 -19.93 9.53 0.44
C LYS A 73 -20.42 10.68 -0.44
N GLN A 74 -19.50 11.49 -0.99
CA GLN A 74 -19.86 12.56 -1.93
C GLN A 74 -20.33 12.03 -3.30
N SER A 75 -19.92 10.82 -3.68
CA SER A 75 -20.26 10.22 -4.98
C SER A 75 -21.71 9.76 -5.13
N GLN A 76 -22.44 9.64 -4.01
CA GLN A 76 -23.78 9.03 -3.95
C GLN A 76 -23.84 7.57 -4.45
N GLN A 77 -22.69 6.90 -4.64
CA GLN A 77 -22.63 5.49 -5.02
C GLN A 77 -22.53 4.60 -3.79
N GLN A 78 -23.65 4.00 -3.37
CA GLN A 78 -23.73 3.21 -2.14
C GLN A 78 -22.73 2.04 -2.11
N GLU A 79 -22.55 1.33 -3.23
CA GLU A 79 -21.60 0.21 -3.30
C GLU A 79 -20.15 0.69 -3.12
N LEU A 80 -19.79 1.85 -3.67
CA LEU A 80 -18.46 2.43 -3.48
C LEU A 80 -18.21 2.82 -2.02
N VAL A 81 -19.23 3.38 -1.35
CA VAL A 81 -19.16 3.70 0.08
C VAL A 81 -18.91 2.43 0.89
N GLU A 82 -19.71 1.39 0.68
CA GLU A 82 -19.57 0.11 1.39
C GLU A 82 -18.18 -0.52 1.16
N ARG A 83 -17.65 -0.44 -0.06
CA ARG A 83 -16.30 -0.94 -0.37
C ARG A 83 -15.20 -0.16 0.35
N MET A 84 -15.29 1.16 0.41
CA MET A 84 -14.30 2.00 1.11
C MET A 84 -14.35 1.78 2.63
N GLU A 85 -15.56 1.68 3.21
CA GLU A 85 -15.73 1.43 4.64
C GLU A 85 -15.16 0.06 5.05
N ASN A 86 -15.38 -0.97 4.22
CA ASN A 86 -14.86 -2.32 4.43
C ASN A 86 -13.42 -2.54 3.93
N ALA A 87 -12.76 -1.50 3.38
CA ALA A 87 -11.43 -1.64 2.84
C ALA A 87 -10.40 -2.03 3.92
N TYR A 88 -9.57 -3.02 3.63
CA TYR A 88 -8.41 -3.35 4.45
C TYR A 88 -7.25 -2.43 4.10
N VAL A 89 -6.53 -1.92 5.11
CA VAL A 89 -5.44 -0.97 4.90
C VAL A 89 -4.12 -1.59 5.30
N PHE A 90 -3.20 -1.70 4.34
CA PHE A 90 -1.80 -1.98 4.62
C PHE A 90 -1.03 -0.68 4.72
N ARG A 91 -0.29 -0.51 5.81
CA ARG A 91 0.58 0.65 6.06
C ARG A 91 2.02 0.21 6.10
N VAL A 92 2.59 0.07 4.92
CA VAL A 92 3.97 -0.36 4.73
C VAL A 92 4.88 0.85 4.95
N THR A 93 5.93 0.69 5.75
CA THR A 93 6.96 1.72 5.93
C THR A 93 8.35 1.15 5.72
N PHE A 94 9.19 1.93 5.05
CA PHE A 94 10.63 1.72 4.95
C PHE A 94 11.42 2.65 5.89
N GLU A 95 10.71 3.49 6.67
CA GLU A 95 11.29 4.32 7.73
C GLU A 95 11.30 3.56 9.08
N ASP A 96 11.11 4.28 10.18
CA ASP A 96 11.24 3.76 11.54
C ASP A 96 10.29 2.57 11.81
N GLY A 97 10.78 1.57 12.56
CA GLY A 97 10.03 0.37 12.96
C GLY A 97 10.18 -0.83 12.00
N THR A 98 10.26 -0.60 10.70
CA THR A 98 10.57 -1.65 9.68
C THR A 98 11.65 -1.19 8.71
N CYS A 99 12.54 -0.33 9.20
CA CYS A 99 13.62 0.28 8.43
C CYS A 99 14.45 -0.80 7.73
N THR A 100 14.76 -0.58 6.46
CA THR A 100 15.80 -1.33 5.78
C THR A 100 17.14 -0.87 6.33
N THR A 101 17.66 -1.53 7.37
CA THR A 101 19.05 -1.33 7.83
C THR A 101 20.07 -1.94 6.86
N GLY A 102 19.76 -1.99 5.56
CA GLY A 102 20.50 -2.71 4.53
C GLY A 102 19.76 -2.73 3.18
N ASN A 103 20.18 -3.64 2.30
CA ASN A 103 19.52 -3.87 1.00
C ASN A 103 18.10 -4.43 1.18
N LEU A 104 17.26 -4.26 0.16
CA LEU A 104 16.01 -5.02 -0.01
C LEU A 104 16.29 -6.53 0.23
N LEU A 105 15.29 -7.25 0.79
CA LEU A 105 15.33 -8.72 0.95
C LEU A 105 15.72 -9.41 -0.36
N ASP A 106 15.27 -8.84 -1.48
CA ASP A 106 15.80 -9.10 -2.81
C ASP A 106 15.86 -7.79 -3.59
N SER A 107 17.07 -7.28 -3.85
CA SER A 107 17.26 -6.05 -4.63
C SER A 107 16.77 -6.16 -6.07
N LYS A 108 16.57 -7.38 -6.59
CA LYS A 108 16.02 -7.61 -7.93
C LYS A 108 14.50 -7.67 -7.96
N CYS A 109 13.84 -7.77 -6.80
CA CYS A 109 12.39 -7.88 -6.71
C CYS A 109 11.84 -7.17 -5.46
N PRO A 110 11.65 -5.83 -5.53
CA PRO A 110 11.12 -5.01 -4.44
C PRO A 110 9.73 -5.44 -3.94
N GLU A 111 8.96 -6.18 -4.76
CA GLU A 111 7.67 -6.76 -4.38
C GLU A 111 7.78 -7.63 -3.11
N PHE A 112 8.90 -8.35 -2.93
CA PHE A 112 9.10 -9.19 -1.76
C PHE A 112 9.13 -8.37 -0.48
N ASP A 113 9.80 -7.23 -0.47
CA ASP A 113 9.86 -6.36 0.70
C ASP A 113 8.50 -5.80 1.12
N VAL A 114 7.68 -5.42 0.14
CA VAL A 114 6.30 -4.96 0.38
C VAL A 114 5.47 -6.12 0.93
N SER A 115 5.56 -7.30 0.31
CA SER A 115 4.78 -8.48 0.69
C SER A 115 5.10 -8.97 2.10
N TYR A 116 6.37 -9.00 2.50
CA TYR A 116 6.76 -9.38 3.86
C TYR A 116 6.23 -8.38 4.90
N ARG A 117 6.25 -7.08 4.59
CA ARG A 117 5.68 -6.05 5.48
C ARG A 117 4.16 -6.08 5.54
N MET A 118 3.48 -6.46 4.45
CA MET A 118 2.04 -6.73 4.47
C MET A 118 1.74 -7.93 5.37
N LEU A 119 2.45 -9.05 5.19
CA LEU A 119 2.27 -10.25 6.03
C LEU A 119 2.57 -9.98 7.51
N TYR A 120 3.60 -9.17 7.79
CA TYR A 120 3.93 -8.73 9.15
C TYR A 120 2.75 -8.02 9.84
N GLN A 121 1.96 -7.25 9.09
CA GLN A 121 0.77 -6.61 9.64
C GLN A 121 -0.37 -7.59 9.94
N LEU A 122 -0.42 -8.75 9.26
CA LEU A 122 -1.39 -9.82 9.50
C LEU A 122 -0.97 -10.76 10.64
N ALA A 123 0.30 -10.74 11.05
CA ALA A 123 0.81 -11.58 12.12
C ALA A 123 0.16 -11.21 13.47
N LYS A 124 -0.36 -12.23 14.19
CA LYS A 124 -1.00 -12.06 15.50
C LYS A 124 0.00 -11.67 16.59
N ASP A 125 1.19 -12.27 16.57
CA ASP A 125 2.26 -12.01 17.53
C ASP A 125 3.34 -11.16 16.85
N ARG A 126 3.20 -9.84 16.98
CA ARG A 126 4.16 -8.88 16.41
C ARG A 126 5.42 -8.84 17.23
N ILE A 127 6.36 -9.70 16.86
CA ILE A 127 7.76 -9.65 17.26
C ILE A 127 8.49 -8.55 16.50
N GLU A 128 9.64 -8.11 16.99
CA GLU A 128 10.45 -7.10 16.29
C GLU A 128 10.74 -7.49 14.83
N TRP A 129 10.68 -6.52 13.92
CA TRP A 129 10.77 -6.73 12.47
C TRP A 129 11.97 -7.59 12.03
N PRO A 130 13.22 -7.35 12.50
CA PRO A 130 14.35 -8.21 12.12
C PRO A 130 14.13 -9.68 12.50
N GLN A 131 13.60 -9.93 13.71
CA GLN A 131 13.32 -11.29 14.17
C GLN A 131 12.19 -11.95 13.38
N PHE A 132 11.22 -11.18 12.90
CA PHE A 132 10.15 -11.67 12.03
C PHE A 132 10.71 -12.15 10.68
N VAL A 133 11.55 -11.33 10.06
CA VAL A 133 12.22 -11.66 8.80
C VAL A 133 13.11 -12.89 8.98
N ASP A 134 13.99 -12.88 9.98
CA ASP A 134 14.93 -13.98 10.23
C ASP A 134 14.20 -15.32 10.39
N ARG A 135 13.14 -15.36 11.23
CA ARG A 135 12.36 -16.58 11.44
C ARG A 135 11.68 -17.08 10.16
N LEU A 136 11.14 -16.17 9.34
CA LEU A 136 10.49 -16.55 8.09
C LEU A 136 11.50 -17.11 7.09
N VAL A 137 12.64 -16.44 6.93
CA VAL A 137 13.70 -16.86 6.01
C VAL A 137 14.32 -18.19 6.46
N GLU A 138 14.56 -18.38 7.75
CA GLU A 138 15.08 -19.64 8.31
C GLU A 138 14.08 -20.80 8.16
N SER A 139 12.81 -20.55 8.47
CA SER A 139 11.77 -21.59 8.42
C SER A 139 11.37 -21.94 6.99
N TYR A 140 11.45 -20.97 6.07
CA TYR A 140 11.02 -21.10 4.69
C TYR A 140 12.02 -20.45 3.72
N PRO A 141 13.21 -21.04 3.54
CA PRO A 141 14.30 -20.44 2.75
C PRO A 141 13.98 -20.29 1.26
N SER A 142 12.96 -20.98 0.75
CA SER A 142 12.47 -20.88 -0.63
C SER A 142 11.20 -20.02 -0.77
N LEU A 143 10.75 -19.36 0.30
CA LEU A 143 9.51 -18.57 0.28
C LEU A 143 9.68 -17.30 -0.54
N ARG A 144 9.08 -17.30 -1.73
CA ARG A 144 8.92 -16.12 -2.57
C ARG A 144 7.51 -15.55 -2.37
N LEU A 145 7.37 -14.75 -1.32
CA LEU A 145 6.09 -14.18 -0.91
C LEU A 145 5.69 -13.05 -1.86
N ARG A 146 4.76 -13.30 -2.79
CA ARG A 146 4.19 -12.27 -3.66
C ARG A 146 3.01 -11.57 -3.00
N ILE A 147 2.64 -10.39 -3.50
CA ILE A 147 1.47 -9.64 -3.01
C ILE A 147 0.21 -10.50 -3.10
N GLU A 148 0.05 -11.22 -4.22
CA GLU A 148 -1.05 -12.17 -4.45
C GLU A 148 -1.18 -13.20 -3.31
N THR A 149 -0.06 -13.76 -2.84
CA THR A 149 -0.07 -14.73 -1.74
C THR A 149 -0.51 -14.09 -0.43
N VAL A 150 -0.12 -12.84 -0.17
CA VAL A 150 -0.58 -12.12 1.03
C VAL A 150 -2.07 -11.79 0.94
N MET A 151 -2.56 -11.49 -0.26
CA MET A 151 -3.99 -11.27 -0.50
C MET A 151 -4.83 -12.54 -0.28
N GLU A 152 -4.34 -13.71 -0.69
CA GLU A 152 -4.98 -15.00 -0.41
C GLU A 152 -5.04 -15.30 1.10
N ILE A 153 -3.95 -15.01 1.82
CA ILE A 153 -3.90 -15.14 3.28
C ILE A 153 -4.92 -14.19 3.92
N LEU A 154 -4.96 -12.93 3.50
CA LEU A 154 -5.93 -11.96 4.01
C LEU A 154 -7.37 -12.42 3.74
N ALA A 155 -7.68 -12.88 2.52
CA ALA A 155 -9.00 -13.40 2.15
C ALA A 155 -9.42 -14.56 3.06
N THR A 156 -8.49 -15.46 3.37
CA THR A 156 -8.72 -16.58 4.28
C THR A 156 -9.00 -16.11 5.71
N LEU A 157 -8.24 -15.14 6.21
CA LEU A 157 -8.41 -14.57 7.55
C LEU A 157 -9.74 -13.83 7.71
N GLU A 158 -10.12 -13.05 6.70
CA GLU A 158 -11.36 -12.26 6.64
C GLU A 158 -12.58 -13.08 6.19
N LYS A 159 -12.39 -14.37 5.87
CA LYS A 159 -13.43 -15.30 5.38
C LYS A 159 -14.16 -14.76 4.15
N VAL A 160 -13.40 -14.21 3.20
CA VAL A 160 -13.91 -13.70 1.93
C VAL A 160 -13.73 -14.75 0.84
N ASP A 161 -14.83 -15.28 0.31
CA ASP A 161 -14.80 -16.36 -0.68
C ASP A 161 -14.29 -15.91 -2.06
N ASN A 162 -14.45 -14.62 -2.40
CA ASN A 162 -14.04 -14.06 -3.69
C ASN A 162 -13.22 -12.79 -3.49
N MET A 163 -11.93 -12.86 -3.84
CA MET A 163 -11.00 -11.71 -3.73
C MET A 163 -11.46 -10.47 -4.49
N LYS A 164 -12.30 -10.60 -5.54
CA LYS A 164 -12.89 -9.43 -6.24
C LYS A 164 -13.79 -8.58 -5.35
N ASN A 165 -14.32 -9.15 -4.27
CA ASN A 165 -15.15 -8.44 -3.31
C ASN A 165 -14.31 -7.71 -2.26
N MET A 166 -13.01 -7.97 -2.20
CA MET A 166 -12.11 -7.26 -1.30
C MET A 166 -11.71 -5.93 -1.91
N THR A 167 -11.56 -4.94 -1.03
CA THR A 167 -10.92 -3.68 -1.36
C THR A 167 -9.73 -3.50 -0.44
N VAL A 168 -8.58 -3.19 -1.01
CA VAL A 168 -7.34 -2.97 -0.28
C VAL A 168 -6.80 -1.59 -0.60
N ILE A 169 -6.39 -0.88 0.44
CA ILE A 169 -5.66 0.38 0.35
C ILE A 169 -4.22 0.08 0.79
N LEU A 170 -3.28 0.22 -0.12
CA LEU A 170 -1.86 0.07 0.18
C LEU A 170 -1.23 1.46 0.32
N CYS A 171 -0.92 1.84 1.55
CA CYS A 171 -0.13 3.02 1.85
C CYS A 171 1.33 2.62 2.04
N VAL A 172 2.25 3.28 1.35
CA VAL A 172 3.68 3.00 1.43
C VAL A 172 4.42 4.28 1.77
N ASP A 173 5.20 4.24 2.84
CA ASP A 173 5.97 5.37 3.38
C ASP A 173 7.49 5.06 3.34
N GLY A 174 8.31 6.11 3.29
CA GLY A 174 9.77 5.98 3.36
C GLY A 174 10.45 5.49 2.09
N LEU A 175 9.81 5.60 0.93
CA LEU A 175 10.31 5.02 -0.31
C LEU A 175 11.68 5.55 -0.75
N GLN A 176 12.05 6.76 -0.31
CA GLN A 176 13.39 7.32 -0.48
C GLN A 176 14.51 6.57 0.24
N LYS A 177 14.17 5.54 1.01
CA LYS A 177 15.11 4.60 1.63
C LYS A 177 15.40 3.38 0.76
N LEU A 178 14.68 3.23 -0.37
CA LEU A 178 14.94 2.17 -1.33
C LEU A 178 16.18 2.50 -2.16
N ASN A 179 17.11 1.56 -2.24
CA ASN A 179 18.31 1.72 -3.07
C ASN A 179 17.93 1.47 -4.53
N ASN A 180 18.10 2.47 -5.40
CA ASN A 180 18.02 2.33 -6.85
C ASN A 180 19.43 2.56 -7.42
N ASP A 181 20.06 1.53 -7.98
CA ASP A 181 21.40 1.61 -8.57
C ASP A 181 21.38 2.06 -10.04
N GLY A 182 20.20 2.32 -10.63
CA GLY A 182 20.06 2.93 -11.96
C GLY A 182 20.62 2.10 -13.13
N THR A 183 21.07 0.87 -12.88
CA THR A 183 21.75 0.01 -13.87
C THR A 183 20.91 -1.20 -14.25
N MET A 184 19.87 -1.01 -15.05
CA MET A 184 19.26 -2.10 -15.81
C MET A 184 19.52 -1.89 -17.30
N ALA A 185 20.39 -2.74 -17.86
CA ALA A 185 20.65 -2.79 -19.29
C ALA A 185 19.34 -3.11 -20.04
N HIS A 186 19.00 -2.26 -21.00
CA HIS A 186 17.91 -2.50 -21.94
C HIS A 186 18.25 -3.72 -22.80
N ASP A 187 17.58 -4.84 -22.56
CA ASP A 187 17.52 -5.93 -23.53
C ASP A 187 16.12 -5.99 -24.15
N SER A 188 16.10 -5.81 -25.47
CA SER A 188 14.94 -5.78 -26.32
C SER A 188 14.32 -7.17 -26.49
N GLY A 189 13.04 -7.32 -26.10
CA GLY A 189 12.15 -8.33 -26.69
C GLY A 189 11.51 -9.32 -25.72
N SER A 190 10.40 -8.92 -25.08
CA SER A 190 9.14 -9.69 -24.92
C SER A 190 8.25 -9.03 -23.85
N PRO A 191 6.91 -8.98 -24.04
CA PRO A 191 6.00 -8.32 -23.12
C PRO A 191 5.70 -9.26 -21.93
N THR A 192 5.60 -8.73 -20.70
CA THR A 192 4.56 -9.00 -19.66
C THR A 192 5.05 -8.48 -18.29
N LYS A 193 4.11 -7.88 -17.53
CA LYS A 193 4.14 -7.45 -16.11
C LYS A 193 4.72 -6.07 -15.83
N LEU A 194 3.84 -5.08 -15.98
CA LEU A 194 3.92 -3.85 -15.20
C LEU A 194 3.70 -4.20 -13.74
N TRP A 195 4.61 -3.79 -12.87
CA TRP A 195 4.40 -3.81 -11.43
C TRP A 195 3.81 -2.48 -10.97
N ASP A 196 2.68 -2.59 -10.27
CA ASP A 196 2.26 -1.69 -9.19
C ASP A 196 3.26 -1.82 -8.03
N VAL A 197 4.15 -0.85 -7.87
CA VAL A 197 4.77 -0.44 -6.59
C VAL A 197 5.15 1.03 -6.75
N SER A 198 4.62 1.86 -5.85
CA SER A 198 4.87 3.30 -5.74
C SER A 198 6.34 3.60 -5.38
N ILE A 199 6.87 4.67 -6.00
CA ILE A 199 8.15 5.40 -5.79
C ILE A 199 9.41 4.57 -6.13
N GLU A 200 10.30 4.98 -7.06
CA GLU A 200 10.97 6.29 -7.17
C GLU A 200 11.55 6.57 -8.58
N SER A 201 11.83 7.86 -8.85
CA SER A 201 12.36 8.53 -10.08
C SER A 201 11.55 8.44 -11.38
#